data_AF-A0A9E4C4T4-F1
#
_entry.id   AF-A0A9E4C4T4-F1
#
_cell.length_a   1.000
_cell.length_b   1.000
_cell.length_c   1.000
_cell.angle_alpha   90.00
_cell.angle_beta   90.00
_cell.angle_gamma   90.00
#
_symmetry.space_group_name_H-M   'P 1'
#
loop_
_entity.id
_entity.type
_entity.pdbx_description
1 polymer ?
#
loop_
_entity_poly.entity_id
_entity_poly.type
_entity_poly.pdbx_seq_one_letter_code
_entity_poly.pdbx_strand_id
1 'polypeptide(L)'
;MRSRFLQRAATQAEEHDVSKELFLGIMMLMLTLGIMILNVAQPVWRVHHHDPRSADLVLIYTAKGPGLSSDGKSVERLLRPGEFERLTTGLIAQPDRNLHLFLRGGSRDYMVRHAAYADSLLSTAPTGKKVRPAVFVHMW
;
A
#
# COMPACT_ATOMS: atom_id res chain seq x y z
N MET A 1 47.79 -14.77 -42.97
CA MET A 1 47.50 -14.86 -41.52
C MET A 1 46.79 -13.62 -40.96
N ARG A 2 47.08 -12.40 -41.46
CA ARG A 2 46.51 -11.13 -40.97
C ARG A 2 44.99 -10.96 -41.19
N SER A 3 44.43 -11.54 -42.26
CA SER A 3 42.98 -11.43 -42.57
C SER A 3 42.07 -12.22 -41.62
N ARG A 4 42.48 -13.43 -41.19
CA ARG A 4 41.69 -14.27 -40.27
C ARG A 4 41.60 -13.69 -38.85
N PHE A 5 42.65 -13.01 -38.40
CA PHE A 5 42.65 -12.34 -37.10
C PHE A 5 41.72 -11.11 -37.06
N LEU A 6 41.73 -10.30 -38.13
CA LEU A 6 40.82 -9.16 -38.26
C LEU A 6 39.36 -9.59 -38.36
N GLN A 7 39.09 -10.70 -39.06
CA GLN A 7 37.74 -11.24 -39.17
C GLN A 7 37.22 -11.76 -37.83
N ARG A 8 38.05 -12.49 -37.06
CA ARG A 8 37.69 -12.91 -35.69
C ARG A 8 37.43 -11.75 -34.74
N ALA A 9 38.25 -10.70 -34.79
CA ALA A 9 38.07 -9.52 -33.96
C ALA A 9 36.76 -8.78 -34.28
N ALA A 10 36.37 -8.71 -35.56
CA ALA A 10 35.11 -8.11 -35.98
C ALA A 10 33.90 -8.93 -35.49
N THR A 11 33.91 -10.26 -35.68
CA THR A 11 32.81 -11.13 -35.21
C THR A 11 32.66 -11.10 -33.68
N GLN A 12 33.78 -11.05 -32.96
CA GLN A 12 33.78 -11.02 -31.50
C GLN A 12 33.30 -9.66 -30.94
N ALA A 13 33.56 -8.56 -31.66
CA ALA A 13 33.01 -7.25 -31.32
C ALA A 13 31.49 -7.20 -31.54
N GLU A 14 31.02 -7.76 -32.66
CA GLU A 14 29.60 -7.83 -33.02
C GLU A 14 28.81 -8.69 -32.02
N GLU A 15 29.32 -9.88 -31.64
CA GLU A 15 28.72 -10.71 -30.58
C GLU A 15 28.66 -10.00 -29.22
N HIS A 16 29.68 -9.21 -28.88
CA HIS A 16 29.73 -8.50 -27.61
C HIS A 16 28.73 -7.33 -27.58
N ASP A 17 28.52 -6.64 -28.69
CA ASP A 17 27.51 -5.56 -28.77
C ASP A 17 26.08 -6.12 -28.76
N VAL A 18 25.81 -7.23 -29.46
CA VAL A 18 24.51 -7.94 -29.36
C VAL A 18 24.23 -8.38 -27.92
N SER A 19 25.24 -8.90 -27.22
CA SER A 19 25.09 -9.32 -25.82
C SER A 19 24.78 -8.15 -24.88
N LYS A 20 25.39 -6.97 -25.10
CA LYS A 20 25.10 -5.75 -24.30
C LYS A 20 23.70 -5.22 -24.56
N GLU A 21 23.26 -5.20 -25.83
CA GLU A 21 21.92 -4.75 -26.19
C GLU A 21 20.84 -5.67 -25.60
N LEU A 22 21.06 -6.99 -25.64
CA LEU A 22 20.17 -7.95 -24.99
C LEU A 22 20.12 -7.75 -23.47
N PHE A 23 21.27 -7.54 -22.83
CA PHE A 23 21.35 -7.33 -21.39
C PHE A 23 20.64 -6.03 -20.97
N LEU A 24 20.84 -4.94 -21.73
CA LEU A 24 20.16 -3.68 -21.52
C LEU A 24 18.65 -3.83 -21.71
N GLY A 25 18.21 -4.55 -22.75
CA GLY A 25 16.81 -4.84 -23.00
C GLY A 25 16.15 -5.61 -21.85
N ILE A 26 16.83 -6.62 -21.30
CA ILE A 26 16.36 -7.37 -20.12
C ILE A 26 16.31 -6.47 -18.88
N MET A 27 17.35 -5.66 -18.64
CA MET A 27 17.37 -4.72 -17.51
C MET A 27 16.22 -3.71 -17.59
N MET A 28 15.96 -3.15 -18.77
CA MET A 28 14.83 -2.25 -19.00
C MET A 28 13.52 -2.97 -18.73
N LEU A 29 13.31 -4.17 -19.28
CA LEU A 29 12.11 -4.99 -19.04
C LEU A 29 11.86 -5.26 -17.55
N MET A 30 12.90 -5.64 -16.80
CA MET A 30 12.79 -5.87 -15.36
C MET A 30 12.44 -4.58 -14.59
N LEU A 31 13.02 -3.45 -14.97
CA LEU A 31 12.71 -2.16 -14.37
C LEU A 31 11.26 -1.75 -14.63
N THR A 32 10.80 -1.85 -15.88
CA THR A 32 9.41 -1.51 -16.25
C THR A 32 8.42 -2.43 -15.56
N LEU A 33 8.73 -3.74 -15.47
CA LEU A 33 7.92 -4.70 -14.75
C LEU A 33 7.87 -4.38 -13.25
N GLY A 34 9.00 -4.01 -12.64
CA GLY A 34 9.04 -3.58 -11.24
C GLY A 34 8.17 -2.36 -10.97
N ILE A 35 8.27 -1.33 -11.81
CA ILE A 35 7.44 -0.12 -11.70
C ILE A 35 5.95 -0.45 -11.93
N MET A 36 5.64 -1.30 -12.90
CA MET A 36 4.27 -1.75 -13.18
C MET A 36 3.69 -2.51 -11.98
N ILE A 37 4.45 -3.43 -11.39
CA ILE A 37 4.05 -4.14 -10.17
C ILE A 37 3.84 -3.15 -9.03
N LEU A 38 4.73 -2.18 -8.82
CA LEU A 38 4.57 -1.18 -7.75
C LEU A 38 3.36 -0.26 -7.97
N ASN A 39 3.02 0.05 -9.23
CA ASN A 39 1.84 0.86 -9.57
C ASN A 39 0.52 0.07 -9.48
N VAL A 40 0.55 -1.23 -9.76
CA VAL A 40 -0.65 -2.11 -9.76
C VAL A 40 -0.87 -2.77 -8.41
N ALA A 41 0.20 -3.04 -7.66
CA ALA A 41 0.11 -3.59 -6.32
C ALA A 41 -0.63 -2.57 -5.45
N GLN A 42 -1.91 -2.85 -5.20
CA GLN A 42 -2.63 -2.16 -4.14
C GLN A 42 -1.80 -2.31 -2.86
N PRO A 43 -1.72 -1.27 -2.01
CA PRO A 43 -1.08 -1.40 -0.71
C PRO A 43 -1.62 -2.67 -0.06
N VAL A 44 -0.71 -3.57 0.35
CA VAL A 44 -1.05 -4.87 0.94
C VAL A 44 -1.60 -4.61 2.35
N TRP A 45 -2.78 -4.01 2.42
CA TRP A 45 -3.58 -4.04 3.62
C TRP A 45 -3.91 -5.49 3.85
N ARG A 46 -3.81 -5.92 5.10
CA ARG A 46 -4.23 -7.26 5.48
C ARG A 46 -5.74 -7.33 5.25
N VAL A 47 -6.15 -7.81 4.08
CA VAL A 47 -7.53 -8.21 3.78
C VAL A 47 -7.78 -9.53 4.49
N HIS A 48 -7.58 -9.54 5.81
CA HIS A 48 -8.08 -10.57 6.67
C HIS A 48 -9.43 -10.09 7.17
N HIS A 49 -10.43 -10.97 7.07
CA HIS A 49 -11.73 -10.79 7.68
C HIS A 49 -11.56 -10.93 9.21
N HIS A 50 -10.89 -9.95 9.83
CA HIS A 50 -10.84 -9.83 11.27
C HIS A 50 -12.04 -9.00 11.69
N ASP A 51 -12.95 -9.61 12.43
CA ASP A 51 -14.06 -8.88 13.03
C ASP A 51 -13.52 -7.89 14.06
N PRO A 52 -14.06 -6.66 14.13
CA PRO A 52 -13.60 -5.68 15.09
C PRO A 52 -13.85 -6.17 16.52
N ARG A 53 -12.85 -5.99 17.40
CA ARG A 53 -13.04 -6.18 18.84
C ARG A 53 -13.69 -4.93 19.44
N SER A 54 -14.29 -5.06 20.62
CA SER A 54 -14.95 -3.95 21.32
C SER A 54 -14.03 -2.76 21.60
N ALA A 55 -12.72 -2.97 21.69
CA ALA A 55 -11.74 -1.93 21.87
C ALA A 55 -11.27 -1.31 20.54
N ASP A 56 -11.51 -1.92 19.39
CA ASP A 56 -10.97 -1.41 18.12
C ASP A 56 -11.67 -0.12 17.69
N LEU A 57 -10.98 0.71 16.90
CA LEU A 57 -11.58 1.88 16.28
C LEU A 57 -12.26 1.44 14.98
N VAL A 58 -13.57 1.60 14.88
CA VAL A 58 -14.33 1.23 13.68
C VAL A 58 -14.91 2.48 13.03
N LEU A 59 -14.61 2.65 11.75
CA LEU A 59 -15.14 3.71 10.91
C LEU A 59 -15.92 3.12 9.74
N ILE A 60 -17.10 3.69 9.47
CA ILE A 60 -17.94 3.33 8.33
C ILE A 60 -17.99 4.51 7.36
N TYR A 61 -17.72 4.26 6.09
CA TYR A 61 -17.91 5.18 4.99
C TYR A 61 -19.30 4.98 4.40
N THR A 62 -20.07 6.07 4.34
CA THR A 62 -21.41 6.10 3.77
C THR A 62 -21.52 7.19 2.71
N ALA A 63 -22.65 7.24 2.00
CA ALA A 63 -22.94 8.32 1.05
C ALA A 63 -22.96 9.72 1.69
N LYS A 64 -23.22 9.83 3.01
CA LYS A 64 -23.21 11.09 3.75
C LYS A 64 -21.81 11.50 4.24
N GLY A 65 -20.83 10.61 4.12
CA GLY A 65 -19.48 10.77 4.64
C GLY A 65 -19.07 9.69 5.65
N PRO A 66 -17.86 9.79 6.21
CA PRO A 66 -17.36 8.84 7.19
C PRO A 66 -18.00 9.06 8.56
N GLY A 67 -18.21 7.97 9.29
CA GLY A 67 -18.78 7.98 10.63
C GLY A 67 -18.11 6.97 11.54
N LEU A 68 -18.26 7.18 12.84
CA LEU A 68 -17.87 6.25 13.88
C LEU A 68 -18.91 5.13 14.00
N SER A 69 -18.42 3.94 14.33
CA SER A 69 -19.22 2.76 14.58
C SER A 69 -18.57 1.93 15.68
N SER A 70 -19.33 1.06 16.33
CA SER A 70 -18.84 0.02 17.22
C SER A 70 -18.81 -1.36 16.56
N ASP A 71 -19.56 -1.56 15.47
CA ASP A 71 -19.84 -2.89 14.90
C ASP A 71 -19.60 -3.02 13.39
N GLY A 72 -19.29 -1.93 12.68
CA GLY A 72 -19.11 -1.93 11.23
C GLY A 72 -20.40 -2.10 10.43
N LYS A 73 -21.57 -2.01 11.09
CA LYS A 73 -22.90 -2.11 10.49
C LYS A 73 -23.69 -0.82 10.64
N SER A 74 -23.65 -0.19 11.80
CA SER A 74 -24.42 1.02 12.12
C SER A 74 -23.52 2.23 12.34
N VAL A 75 -23.96 3.39 11.85
CA VAL A 75 -23.28 4.67 12.10
C VAL A 75 -23.84 5.26 13.38
N GLU A 76 -22.99 5.40 14.40
CA GLU A 76 -23.34 6.08 15.64
C GLU A 76 -23.35 7.60 15.44
N ARG A 77 -22.31 8.10 14.77
CA ARG A 77 -22.14 9.54 14.51
C ARG A 77 -21.22 9.80 13.32
N LEU A 78 -21.55 10.80 12.51
CA LEU A 78 -20.65 11.27 11.46
C LEU A 78 -19.39 11.95 12.04
N LEU A 79 -18.26 11.75 11.37
CA LEU A 79 -17.02 12.41 11.71
C LEU A 79 -17.07 13.90 11.34
N ARG A 80 -16.50 14.73 12.21
CA ARG A 80 -16.24 16.15 11.91
C ARG A 80 -14.96 16.29 11.06
N PRO A 81 -14.78 17.40 10.34
CA PRO A 81 -13.51 17.69 9.68
C PRO A 81 -12.32 17.59 10.66
N GLY A 82 -11.23 16.94 10.25
CA GLY A 82 -10.03 16.73 11.08
C GLY A 82 -10.17 15.66 12.17
N GLU A 83 -11.37 15.09 12.38
CA GLU A 83 -11.61 14.12 13.44
C GLU A 83 -10.98 12.77 13.13
N PHE A 84 -10.94 12.39 11.85
CA PHE A 84 -10.27 11.18 11.39
C PHE A 84 -8.81 11.18 11.85
N GLU A 85 -8.06 12.23 11.49
CA GLU A 85 -6.64 12.40 11.77
C GLU A 85 -6.36 12.36 13.27
N ARG A 86 -7.21 13.04 14.07
CA ARG A 86 -7.13 13.04 15.53
C ARG A 86 -7.31 11.63 16.11
N LEU A 87 -8.31 10.89 15.64
CA LEU A 87 -8.59 9.53 16.11
C LEU A 87 -7.45 8.58 15.73
N THR A 88 -6.96 8.62 14.48
CA THR A 88 -5.83 7.79 14.04
C THR A 88 -4.53 8.12 14.75
N THR A 89 -4.26 9.40 15.04
CA THR A 89 -3.08 9.80 15.82
C THR A 89 -3.16 9.27 17.26
N GLY A 90 -4.36 9.26 17.85
CA GLY A 90 -4.60 8.68 19.17
C GLY A 90 -4.33 7.17 19.26
N LEU A 91 -4.38 6.44 18.14
CA LEU A 91 -4.06 5.00 18.09
C LEU A 91 -2.56 4.72 18.25
N ILE A 92 -1.68 5.69 17.99
CA ILE A 92 -0.22 5.53 18.16
C ILE A 92 0.12 5.16 19.62
N ALA A 93 -0.60 5.75 20.57
CA ALA A 93 -0.43 5.48 22.00
C ALA A 93 -1.12 4.18 22.45
N GLN A 94 -1.82 3.48 21.57
CA GLN A 94 -2.68 2.32 21.89
C GLN A 94 -2.35 1.15 20.94
N PRO A 95 -1.17 0.52 21.09
CA PRO A 95 -0.62 -0.46 20.15
C PRO A 95 -1.50 -1.70 19.93
N ASP A 96 -2.36 -2.02 20.90
CA ASP A 96 -3.23 -3.21 20.88
C ASP A 96 -4.59 -2.95 20.23
N ARG A 97 -4.91 -1.68 19.89
CA ARG A 97 -6.16 -1.31 19.24
C ARG A 97 -5.96 -1.20 17.75
N ASN A 98 -6.78 -1.90 16.98
CA ASN A 98 -6.74 -1.87 15.53
C ASN A 98 -7.71 -0.82 14.96
N LEU A 99 -7.51 -0.50 13.69
CA LEU A 99 -8.40 0.35 12.91
C LEU A 99 -9.14 -0.51 11.88
N HIS A 100 -10.47 -0.42 11.86
CA HIS A 100 -11.31 -1.07 10.87
C HIS A 100 -12.04 -0.01 10.05
N LEU A 101 -11.90 -0.07 8.73
CA LEU A 101 -12.56 0.82 7.78
C LEU A 101 -13.55 0.01 6.94
N PHE A 102 -14.84 0.31 7.07
CA PHE A 102 -15.91 -0.36 6.34
C PHE A 102 -16.47 0.55 5.25
N LEU A 103 -16.46 0.08 4.00
CA LEU A 103 -17.18 0.74 2.91
C LEU A 103 -18.62 0.23 2.88
N ARG A 104 -19.59 1.10 3.20
CA ARG A 104 -21.03 0.82 3.08
C ARG A 104 -21.74 1.79 2.12
N GLY A 105 -20.96 2.62 1.44
CA GLY A 105 -21.40 3.64 0.49
C GLY A 105 -20.41 4.79 0.41
N GLY A 106 -20.62 5.73 -0.51
CA GLY A 106 -19.73 6.85 -0.72
C GLY A 106 -18.49 6.50 -1.55
N SER A 107 -17.38 7.22 -1.34
CA SER A 107 -16.19 7.12 -2.19
C SER A 107 -15.18 6.09 -1.68
N ARG A 108 -14.96 5.03 -2.47
CA ARG A 108 -13.88 4.05 -2.25
C ARG A 108 -12.52 4.74 -2.20
N ASP A 109 -12.24 5.63 -3.15
CA ASP A 109 -10.95 6.34 -3.24
C ASP A 109 -10.66 7.15 -1.99
N TYR A 110 -11.70 7.76 -1.41
CA TYR A 110 -11.55 8.52 -0.17
C TYR A 110 -11.19 7.61 1.01
N MET A 111 -11.87 6.47 1.16
CA MET A 111 -11.52 5.47 2.18
C MET A 111 -10.10 4.93 1.97
N VAL A 112 -9.71 4.64 0.74
CA VAL A 112 -8.37 4.15 0.37
C VAL A 112 -7.29 5.15 0.78
N ARG A 113 -7.52 6.46 0.59
CA ARG A 113 -6.58 7.50 1.04
C ARG A 113 -6.45 7.53 2.56
N HIS A 114 -7.56 7.43 3.28
CA HIS A 114 -7.55 7.34 4.75
C HIS A 114 -6.83 6.08 5.24
N ALA A 115 -7.04 4.93 4.59
CA ALA A 115 -6.34 3.69 4.90
C ALA A 115 -4.82 3.83 4.70
N ALA A 116 -4.39 4.40 3.58
CA ALA A 116 -2.97 4.65 3.31
C ALA A 116 -2.34 5.62 4.32
N TYR A 117 -3.06 6.71 4.67
CA TYR A 117 -2.63 7.63 5.71
C TYR A 117 -2.46 6.94 7.06
N ALA A 118 -3.47 6.20 7.51
CA ALA A 118 -3.42 5.48 8.78
C ALA A 118 -2.30 4.42 8.81
N ASP A 119 -2.12 3.67 7.72
CA ASP A 119 -1.06 2.65 7.62
C ASP A 119 0.33 3.28 7.73
N SER A 120 0.57 4.40 7.05
CA SER A 120 1.83 5.14 7.17
C SER A 120 2.09 5.63 8.60
N LEU A 121 1.05 6.13 9.28
CA LEU A 121 1.15 6.68 10.63
C LEU A 121 1.36 5.58 11.69
N LEU A 122 0.66 4.47 11.56
CA LEU A 122 0.64 3.37 12.55
C LEU A 122 1.80 2.37 12.35
N SER A 123 2.62 2.57 11.33
CA SER A 123 3.80 1.74 11.04
C SER A 123 4.95 1.92 12.04
N THR A 124 5.04 3.07 12.73
CA THR A 124 6.21 3.46 13.52
C THR A 124 5.83 4.25 14.78
N ALA A 125 6.28 3.84 15.98
CA ALA A 125 6.14 4.68 17.18
C ALA A 125 7.08 5.89 17.14
N PRO A 126 6.78 6.95 17.91
CA PRO A 126 7.72 8.03 18.21
C PRO A 126 9.06 7.55 18.81
N THR A 127 9.08 6.35 19.42
CA THR A 127 10.27 5.69 19.99
C THR A 127 11.09 4.89 18.96
N GLY A 128 10.67 4.85 17.70
CA GLY A 128 11.29 4.03 16.64
C GLY A 128 10.98 2.53 16.74
N LYS A 129 10.24 2.09 17.78
CA LYS A 129 9.75 0.70 17.87
C LYS A 129 8.58 0.48 16.92
N LYS A 130 8.49 -0.73 16.36
CA LYS A 130 7.37 -1.13 15.50
C LYS A 130 6.11 -1.31 16.34
N VAL A 131 5.22 -0.32 16.28
CA VAL A 131 3.84 -0.41 16.80
C VAL A 131 3.03 -1.08 15.70
N ARG A 132 2.10 -1.97 16.04
CA ARG A 132 1.32 -2.71 15.03
C ARG A 132 -0.20 -2.69 15.24
N PRO A 133 -0.86 -1.54 15.50
CA PRO A 133 -2.24 -1.36 15.13
C PRO A 133 -2.39 -1.76 13.66
N ALA A 134 -3.15 -2.82 13.42
CA ALA A 134 -3.45 -3.22 12.07
C ALA A 134 -4.54 -2.30 11.51
N VAL A 135 -4.40 -1.94 10.23
CA VAL A 135 -5.45 -1.28 9.46
C VAL A 135 -6.13 -2.35 8.62
N PHE A 136 -7.41 -2.60 8.91
CA PHE A 136 -8.27 -3.53 8.17
C PHE A 136 -9.24 -2.74 7.29
N VAL A 137 -9.35 -3.13 6.03
CA VAL A 137 -10.24 -2.50 5.06
C VAL A 137 -11.26 -3.53 4.58
N HIS A 138 -12.54 -3.19 4.73
CA HIS A 138 -13.68 -4.04 4.43
C HIS A 138 -14.46 -3.41 3.27
N MET A 139 -14.28 -3.96 2.07
CA MET A 139 -14.96 -3.54 0.83
C MET A 139 -15.95 -4.64 0.47
N TRP A 140 -17.21 -4.49 0.87
CA TRP A 140 -18.28 -5.45 0.58
C TRP A 140 -19.35 -4.78 -0.28
#